data_AF-A0A954PEV8-F1
#
_entry.id   AF-A0A954PEV8-F1
#
_cell.length_a   1.000
_cell.length_b   1.000
_cell.length_c   1.000
_cell.angle_alpha   90.00
_cell.angle_beta   90.00
_cell.angle_gamma   90.00
#
_symmetry.space_group_name_H-M   'P 1'
#
loop_
_entity.id
_entity.type
_entity.pdbx_description
1 polymer ?
#
loop_
_entity_poly.entity_id
_entity_poly.type
_entity_poly.pdbx_seq_one_letter_code
_entity_poly.pdbx_strand_id
1 'polypeptide(L)'
;HLLRPICFVPSASSHLLRPICFVPSGLLCPTAVDYCPGCSGGKRFNFSERAEKLFLDGVDYYQVVFTYAFSDRPEQRQPLGDLLFSSAWKSLWKTIGNEQGYVPAAIVVLHTWNQKLDSHWHVHAIVPGAGPEIDQEAGRPRRLLRAVS
;
A
#
# COMPACT_ATOMS: atom_id res chain seq x y z
N HIS A 1 -16.98 -10.40 -8.95
CA HIS A 1 -16.78 -11.58 -8.08
C HIS A 1 -15.38 -12.22 -8.19
N LEU A 2 -14.38 -11.60 -8.83
CA LEU A 2 -13.08 -12.24 -9.11
C LEU A 2 -11.90 -11.75 -8.27
N LEU A 3 -12.10 -10.77 -7.38
CA LEU A 3 -11.06 -10.28 -6.49
C LEU A 3 -11.54 -10.47 -5.05
N ARG A 4 -10.82 -11.29 -4.29
CA ARG A 4 -11.04 -11.45 -2.85
C ARG A 4 -9.99 -10.58 -2.14
N PRO A 5 -10.38 -9.60 -1.32
CA PRO A 5 -9.44 -8.89 -0.46
C PRO A 5 -8.92 -9.92 0.55
N ILE A 6 -7.65 -10.30 0.43
CA ILE A 6 -6.99 -11.17 1.40
C ILE A 6 -6.17 -10.25 2.30
N CYS A 7 -6.58 -10.24 3.57
CA CYS A 7 -5.94 -9.63 4.74
C CYS A 7 -6.07 -8.11 4.89
N PHE A 8 -6.75 -7.69 5.96
CA PHE A 8 -6.53 -6.42 6.63
C PHE A 8 -5.43 -6.66 7.68
N VAL A 9 -4.21 -6.20 7.41
CA VAL A 9 -3.17 -6.14 8.45
C VAL A 9 -3.10 -4.68 8.88
N PRO A 10 -3.42 -4.33 10.14
CA PRO A 10 -3.10 -3.01 10.67
C PRO A 10 -1.58 -2.93 10.73
N SER A 11 -0.98 -2.12 9.87
CA SER A 11 0.48 -2.00 9.84
C SER A 11 0.92 -0.56 10.10
N ALA A 12 1.64 -0.46 11.22
CA ALA A 12 2.64 0.53 11.59
C ALA A 12 2.14 1.86 12.17
N SER A 13 2.30 1.98 13.50
CA SER A 13 2.65 3.27 14.08
C SER A 13 4.01 3.72 13.51
N SER A 14 4.16 5.01 13.29
CA SER A 14 5.36 5.66 12.74
C SER A 14 6.66 5.33 13.50
N HIS A 15 6.59 4.80 14.71
CA HIS A 15 7.74 4.47 15.54
C HIS A 15 8.48 3.16 15.17
N LEU A 16 7.96 2.35 14.24
CA LEU A 16 8.54 1.03 13.91
C LEU A 16 9.33 0.99 12.59
N LEU A 17 9.42 2.09 11.84
CA LEU A 17 10.11 2.13 10.54
C LEU A 17 11.62 2.37 10.65
N ARG A 18 12.29 1.89 11.72
CA ARG A 18 13.75 1.91 11.77
C ARG A 18 14.31 0.85 10.80
N PRO A 19 15.01 1.24 9.71
CA PRO A 19 15.51 0.27 8.75
C PRO A 19 16.63 -0.56 9.38
N ILE A 20 16.37 -1.83 9.64
CA ILE A 20 17.39 -2.79 10.06
C ILE A 20 18.09 -3.33 8.80
N CYS A 21 19.37 -3.00 8.62
CA CYS A 21 20.19 -3.55 7.56
C CYS A 21 20.61 -4.99 7.90
N PHE A 22 19.99 -5.99 7.25
CA PHE A 22 20.41 -7.39 7.35
C PHE A 22 21.48 -7.71 6.31
N VAL A 23 22.68 -8.04 6.77
CA VAL A 23 23.78 -8.57 5.93
C VAL A 23 23.65 -10.11 5.95
N PRO A 24 23.98 -10.85 4.88
CA PRO A 24 23.78 -12.32 4.83
C PRO A 24 24.44 -13.11 5.97
N SER A 25 25.38 -12.48 6.69
CA SER A 25 26.12 -13.04 7.82
C SER A 25 25.41 -12.90 9.18
N GLY A 26 24.20 -12.34 9.25
CA GLY A 26 23.45 -12.18 10.51
C GLY A 26 24.01 -11.14 11.49
N LEU A 27 25.01 -10.35 11.09
CA LEU A 27 25.56 -9.23 11.85
C LEU A 27 24.90 -7.91 11.45
N LEU A 28 24.71 -7.02 12.43
CA LEU A 28 24.40 -5.61 12.20
C LEU A 28 25.54 -4.96 11.40
N CYS A 29 25.21 -4.19 10.37
CA CYS A 29 26.20 -3.48 9.57
C CYS A 29 26.99 -2.49 10.45
N PRO A 30 28.34 -2.53 10.48
CA PRO A 30 29.16 -1.69 11.35
C PRO A 30 29.20 -0.22 10.90
N THR A 31 28.81 0.08 9.67
CA THR A 31 28.70 1.45 9.17
C THR A 31 27.32 2.00 9.51
N ALA A 32 27.29 3.27 9.93
CA ALA A 32 26.03 4.01 10.08
C ALA A 32 25.17 3.81 8.83
N VAL A 33 23.86 3.60 9.06
CA VAL A 33 22.87 3.21 8.04
C VAL A 33 22.96 4.08 6.78
N ASP A 34 23.40 5.33 6.98
CA ASP A 34 23.48 6.46 6.09
C ASP A 34 24.55 6.33 4.99
N TYR A 35 25.60 5.52 5.19
CA TYR A 35 26.77 5.48 4.28
C TYR A 35 27.09 4.11 3.67
N CYS A 36 26.35 3.04 3.98
CA CYS A 36 26.70 1.71 3.46
C CYS A 36 26.50 1.58 1.93
N PRO A 37 27.57 1.40 1.13
CA PRO A 37 27.47 1.36 -0.33
C PRO A 37 26.92 0.03 -0.86
N GLY A 38 26.97 -1.05 -0.06
CA GLY A 38 26.52 -2.39 -0.46
C GLY A 38 25.01 -2.63 -0.30
N CYS A 39 24.36 -1.98 0.66
CA CYS A 39 22.93 -2.21 0.95
C CYS A 39 22.00 -1.06 0.52
N SER A 40 22.55 0.05 0.03
CA SER A 40 21.81 1.29 -0.23
C SER A 40 21.04 1.82 1.00
N GLY A 41 21.57 1.57 2.20
CA GLY A 41 20.93 1.89 3.49
C GLY A 41 20.55 3.37 3.61
N GLY A 42 21.46 4.28 3.25
CA GLY A 42 21.20 5.71 3.32
C GLY A 42 20.10 6.17 2.37
N LYS A 43 19.98 5.56 1.19
CA LYS A 43 18.87 5.83 0.26
C LYS A 43 17.53 5.36 0.83
N ARG A 44 17.50 4.19 1.49
CA ARG A 44 16.30 3.65 2.15
C ARG A 44 15.90 4.49 3.36
N PHE A 45 16.87 4.93 4.15
CA PHE A 45 16.64 5.83 5.29
C PHE A 45 16.04 7.16 4.82
N ASN A 46 16.69 7.83 3.86
CA ASN A 46 16.20 9.09 3.30
C ASN A 46 14.82 8.94 2.63
N PHE A 47 14.55 7.80 1.99
CA PHE A 47 13.23 7.50 1.44
C PHE A 47 12.18 7.34 2.55
N SER A 48 12.51 6.59 3.62
CA SER A 48 11.60 6.34 4.73
C SER A 48 11.24 7.64 5.46
N GLU A 49 12.23 8.49 5.76
CA GLU A 49 12.00 9.80 6.41
C GLU A 49 11.13 10.73 5.56
N ARG A 50 11.28 10.68 4.23
CA ARG A 50 10.40 11.44 3.31
C ARG A 50 9.01 10.82 3.20
N ALA A 51 8.92 9.50 3.18
CA ALA A 51 7.67 8.78 3.08
C ALA A 51 6.82 8.96 4.34
N GLU A 52 7.44 8.96 5.53
CA GLU A 52 6.76 9.22 6.81
C GLU A 52 6.00 10.54 6.82
N LYS A 53 6.53 11.58 6.15
CA LYS A 53 5.87 12.90 6.02
C LYS A 53 4.60 12.87 5.16
N LEU A 54 4.33 11.77 4.46
CA LEU A 54 3.11 11.58 3.68
C LEU A 54 1.99 10.89 4.49
N PHE A 55 2.31 10.36 5.67
CA PHE A 55 1.32 9.73 6.54
C PHE A 55 0.64 10.79 7.41
N LEU A 56 -0.66 10.61 7.63
CA LEU A 56 -1.47 11.46 8.49
C LEU A 56 -1.38 10.95 9.93
N ASP A 57 -1.09 11.86 10.86
CA ASP A 57 -0.99 11.53 12.28
C ASP A 57 -2.32 10.99 12.83
N GLY A 58 -2.22 9.89 13.57
CA GLY A 58 -3.36 9.22 14.18
C GLY A 58 -4.34 8.58 13.20
N VAL A 59 -3.92 8.32 11.95
CA VAL A 59 -4.69 7.55 10.97
C VAL A 59 -4.05 6.17 10.81
N ASP A 60 -4.86 5.12 10.90
CA ASP A 60 -4.41 3.76 10.61
C ASP A 60 -4.29 3.55 9.10
N TYR A 61 -3.31 2.76 8.68
CA TYR A 61 -3.10 2.40 7.28
C TYR A 61 -3.24 0.89 7.09
N TYR A 62 -4.01 0.53 6.07
CA TYR A 62 -4.35 -0.85 5.76
C TYR A 62 -3.67 -1.29 4.48
N GLN A 63 -3.00 -2.43 4.54
CA GLN A 63 -2.55 -3.10 3.32
C GLN A 63 -3.69 -3.96 2.77
N VAL A 64 -4.12 -3.69 1.54
CA VAL A 64 -5.16 -4.44 0.84
C VAL A 64 -4.54 -5.08 -0.39
N VAL A 65 -4.71 -6.39 -0.55
CA VAL A 65 -4.15 -7.14 -1.68
C VAL A 65 -5.28 -7.63 -2.60
N PHE A 66 -5.16 -7.32 -3.89
CA PHE A 66 -6.04 -7.84 -4.92
C PHE A 66 -5.24 -8.77 -5.84
N THR A 67 -5.65 -10.03 -5.90
CA THR A 67 -4.93 -11.06 -6.66
C THR A 67 -5.78 -11.53 -7.83
N TYR A 68 -5.16 -11.59 -9.01
CA TYR A 68 -5.73 -12.24 -10.17
C TYR A 68 -5.55 -13.76 -10.04
N ALA A 69 -6.65 -14.51 -10.14
CA ALA A 69 -6.68 -15.93 -9.81
C ALA A 69 -6.00 -16.84 -10.85
N PHE A 70 -5.73 -16.35 -12.07
CA PHE A 70 -5.18 -17.15 -13.16
C PHE A 70 -3.71 -16.79 -13.41
N SER A 71 -2.87 -17.80 -13.65
CA SER A 71 -1.40 -17.65 -13.71
C SER A 71 -0.83 -17.71 -15.13
N ASP A 72 -1.66 -17.78 -16.17
CA ASP A 72 -1.27 -18.33 -17.47
C ASP A 72 -1.27 -17.35 -18.65
N ARG A 73 -1.32 -16.03 -18.42
CA ARG A 73 -1.37 -15.04 -19.52
C ARG A 73 -0.20 -14.05 -19.56
N PRO A 74 1.04 -14.51 -19.82
CA PRO A 74 2.21 -13.64 -19.88
C PRO A 74 2.19 -12.69 -21.09
N GLU A 75 1.44 -12.98 -22.16
CA GLU A 75 1.36 -12.16 -23.38
C GLU A 75 0.48 -10.90 -23.27
N GLN A 76 -0.37 -10.77 -22.24
CA GLN A 76 -1.30 -9.63 -22.09
C GLN A 76 -0.94 -8.73 -20.90
N ARG A 77 0.34 -8.41 -20.74
CA ARG A 77 0.86 -7.70 -19.55
C ARG A 77 0.19 -6.36 -19.28
N GLN A 78 0.14 -5.48 -20.28
CA GLN A 78 -0.42 -4.14 -20.13
C GLN A 78 -1.94 -4.18 -19.88
N PRO A 79 -2.76 -4.85 -20.72
CA PRO A 79 -4.21 -4.90 -20.50
C PRO A 79 -4.60 -5.55 -19.17
N LEU A 80 -3.87 -6.59 -18.73
CA LEU A 80 -4.14 -7.25 -17.45
C LEU A 80 -3.79 -6.34 -16.26
N GLY A 81 -2.68 -5.61 -16.34
CA GLY A 81 -2.30 -4.60 -15.36
C GLY A 81 -3.39 -3.53 -15.20
N ASP A 82 -3.82 -2.92 -16.31
CA ASP A 82 -4.87 -1.89 -16.31
C ASP A 82 -6.20 -2.40 -15.74
N LEU A 83 -6.57 -3.63 -16.11
CA LEU A 83 -7.76 -4.28 -15.59
C LEU A 83 -7.66 -4.52 -14.08
N LEU A 84 -6.50 -4.95 -13.59
CA LEU A 84 -6.28 -5.21 -12.16
C LEU A 84 -6.31 -3.91 -11.35
N PHE A 85 -5.64 -2.85 -11.82
CA PHE A 85 -5.70 -1.52 -11.18
C PHE A 85 -7.12 -0.95 -11.16
N SER A 86 -7.80 -0.95 -12.30
CA SER A 86 -9.16 -0.41 -12.40
C SER A 86 -10.17 -1.21 -11.56
N SER A 87 -10.03 -2.53 -11.50
CA SER A 87 -10.90 -3.39 -10.69
C SER A 87 -10.62 -3.24 -9.19
N ALA A 88 -9.36 -3.12 -8.79
CA ALA A 88 -8.97 -2.83 -7.41
C ALA A 88 -9.54 -1.48 -6.96
N TRP A 89 -9.36 -0.42 -7.76
CA TRP A 89 -9.88 0.92 -7.44
C TRP A 89 -11.40 0.95 -7.34
N LYS A 90 -12.12 0.32 -8.28
CA LYS A 90 -13.60 0.19 -8.20
C LYS A 90 -14.05 -0.52 -6.94
N SER A 91 -13.31 -1.55 -6.51
CA SER A 91 -13.62 -2.30 -5.29
C SER A 91 -13.42 -1.44 -4.03
N LEU A 92 -12.32 -0.69 -3.95
CA LEU A 92 -12.07 0.26 -2.86
C LEU A 92 -13.14 1.36 -2.81
N TRP A 93 -13.47 1.96 -3.96
CA TRP A 93 -14.51 2.98 -4.06
C TRP A 93 -15.86 2.49 -3.56
N LYS A 94 -16.29 1.32 -4.03
CA LYS A 94 -17.56 0.73 -3.63
C LYS A 94 -17.59 0.41 -2.14
N THR A 95 -16.52 -0.20 -1.61
CA THR A 95 -16.51 -0.69 -0.22
C THR A 95 -16.40 0.48 0.75
N ILE A 96 -15.36 1.30 0.59
CA ILE A 96 -15.07 2.41 1.52
C ILE A 96 -16.12 3.52 1.38
N GLY A 97 -16.50 3.87 0.15
CA GLY A 97 -17.49 4.92 -0.07
C GLY A 97 -18.85 4.56 0.51
N ASN A 98 -19.29 3.30 0.38
CA ASN A 98 -20.59 2.87 0.90
C ASN A 98 -20.58 2.57 2.40
N GLU A 99 -19.51 1.94 2.92
CA GLU A 99 -19.45 1.48 4.31
C GLU A 99 -18.96 2.57 5.26
N GLN A 100 -18.10 3.47 4.78
CA GLN A 100 -17.42 4.46 5.63
C GLN A 100 -17.76 5.91 5.27
N GLY A 101 -18.44 6.16 4.14
CA GLY A 101 -18.94 7.49 3.75
C GLY A 101 -17.87 8.50 3.33
N TYR A 102 -16.62 8.07 3.15
CA TYR A 102 -15.53 8.94 2.72
C TYR A 102 -14.87 8.50 1.41
N VAL A 103 -14.28 9.47 0.72
CA VAL A 103 -13.54 9.26 -0.53
C VAL A 103 -12.27 8.46 -0.21
N PRO A 104 -12.09 7.25 -0.76
CA PRO A 104 -10.88 6.48 -0.54
C PRO A 104 -9.68 7.09 -1.25
N ALA A 105 -8.50 6.80 -0.71
CA ALA A 105 -7.21 7.03 -1.36
C ALA A 105 -6.40 5.73 -1.31
N ALA A 106 -5.46 5.55 -2.24
CA ALA A 106 -4.54 4.42 -2.18
C ALA A 106 -3.24 4.71 -2.93
N ILE A 107 -2.13 4.21 -2.41
CA ILE A 107 -0.89 4.01 -3.18
C ILE A 107 -0.85 2.54 -3.57
N VAL A 108 -0.73 2.25 -4.86
CA VAL A 108 -0.88 0.89 -5.39
C VAL A 108 0.37 0.49 -6.18
N VAL A 109 0.88 -0.72 -5.90
CA VAL A 109 2.04 -1.31 -6.58
C VAL A 109 1.62 -2.65 -7.21
N LEU A 110 1.96 -2.84 -8.48
CA LEU A 110 1.76 -4.08 -9.20
C LEU A 110 2.95 -5.03 -9.00
N HIS A 111 2.64 -6.26 -8.64
CA HIS A 111 3.57 -7.38 -8.64
C HIS A 111 3.10 -8.45 -9.62
N THR A 112 4.04 -9.01 -10.39
CA THR A 112 3.76 -9.98 -11.46
C THR A 112 4.39 -11.35 -11.23
N TRP A 113 5.13 -11.53 -10.13
CA TRP A 113 5.80 -12.77 -9.76
C TRP A 113 5.57 -13.13 -8.30
N ASN A 114 5.55 -14.43 -8.02
CA ASN A 114 5.64 -14.97 -6.67
C ASN A 114 7.12 -15.14 -6.25
N GLN A 115 7.35 -15.65 -5.03
CA GLN A 115 8.69 -15.92 -4.51
C GLN A 115 9.47 -16.97 -5.31
N LYS A 116 8.78 -17.86 -6.04
CA LYS A 116 9.36 -18.88 -6.92
C LYS A 116 9.59 -18.38 -8.36
N LEU A 117 9.33 -17.10 -8.63
CA LEU A 117 9.38 -16.48 -9.96
C LEU A 117 8.34 -17.01 -10.95
N ASP A 118 7.29 -17.68 -10.46
CA ASP A 118 6.14 -18.02 -11.29
C ASP A 118 5.27 -16.78 -11.52
N SER A 119 4.54 -16.76 -12.63
CA SER A 119 3.62 -15.65 -12.92
C SER A 119 2.52 -15.57 -11.86
N HIS A 120 2.44 -14.42 -11.19
CA HIS A 120 1.49 -14.18 -10.12
C HIS A 120 1.13 -12.70 -10.04
N TRP A 121 0.00 -12.35 -10.63
CA TRP A 121 -0.44 -10.97 -10.80
C TRP A 121 -1.26 -10.52 -9.61
N HIS A 122 -0.74 -9.58 -8.83
CA HIS A 122 -1.45 -8.99 -7.71
C HIS A 122 -1.02 -7.54 -7.52
N VAL A 123 -1.93 -6.73 -6.98
CA VAL A 123 -1.62 -5.37 -6.55
C VAL A 123 -1.67 -5.28 -5.04
N HIS A 124 -0.66 -4.65 -4.45
CA HIS A 124 -0.69 -4.19 -3.06
C HIS A 124 -1.14 -2.74 -3.05
N ALA A 125 -2.20 -2.46 -2.29
CA ALA A 125 -2.65 -1.11 -2.02
C ALA A 125 -2.39 -0.77 -0.55
N ILE A 126 -1.81 0.39 -0.29
CA ILE A 126 -1.79 1.00 1.05
C ILE A 126 -2.90 2.04 1.09
N VAL A 127 -3.87 1.83 1.97
CA VAL A 127 -5.12 2.59 2.06
C VAL A 127 -5.20 3.26 3.44
N PRO A 128 -5.32 4.59 3.53
CA PRO A 128 -5.58 5.24 4.81
C PRO A 128 -7.00 4.92 5.29
N GLY A 129 -7.13 4.65 6.58
CA GLY A 129 -8.39 4.54 7.31
C GLY A 129 -9.06 5.88 7.55
N ALA A 130 -8.89 6.85 6.66
CA ALA A 130 -9.49 8.16 6.75
C ALA A 130 -9.57 8.81 5.36
N GLY A 131 -10.54 9.69 5.17
CA GLY A 131 -10.70 10.43 3.92
C GLY A 131 -11.73 11.56 4.05
N PRO A 132 -11.82 12.42 3.05
CA PRO A 132 -12.82 13.48 3.03
C PRO A 132 -14.22 12.89 2.82
N GLU A 133 -15.21 13.41 3.53
CA GLU A 133 -16.63 13.05 3.38
C GLU A 133 -17.10 13.19 1.92
N ILE A 134 -17.85 12.19 1.44
CA ILE A 134 -18.36 12.13 0.05
C ILE A 134 -19.47 13.14 -0.18
N ASP A 135 -20.42 13.24 0.75
CA ASP A 135 -21.64 14.03 0.58
C ASP A 135 -21.45 15.43 1.17
N GLN A 136 -21.17 16.41 0.31
CA GLN A 136 -20.87 17.79 0.70
C GLN A 136 -22.07 18.69 0.45
N GLU A 137 -22.55 19.35 1.50
CA GLU A 137 -23.36 20.55 1.34
C GLU A 137 -22.47 21.73 0.93
N ALA A 138 -22.89 22.45 -0.12
CA ALA A 138 -22.15 23.61 -0.62
C ALA A 138 -21.96 24.67 0.47
N GLY A 139 -20.71 25.08 0.70
CA GLY A 139 -20.35 26.11 1.69
C GLY A 139 -19.89 25.60 3.05
N ARG A 140 -19.92 24.29 3.31
CA ARG A 140 -19.40 23.71 4.56
C ARG A 140 -17.93 23.27 4.45
N PRO A 141 -17.08 23.46 5.47
CA PRO A 141 -15.72 22.94 5.47
C PRO A 141 -15.71 21.41 5.40
N ARG A 142 -14.83 20.83 4.55
CA ARG A 142 -14.70 19.38 4.38
C ARG A 142 -14.26 18.72 5.67
N ARG A 143 -15.05 17.76 6.16
CA ARG A 143 -14.71 16.95 7.32
C ARG A 143 -13.83 15.76 6.89
N LEU A 144 -12.79 15.48 7.67
CA LEU A 144 -12.03 14.24 7.58
C LEU A 144 -12.77 13.18 8.40
N LEU A 145 -13.35 12.18 7.73
CA LEU A 145 -13.91 11.01 8.39
C LEU A 145 -12.82 9.96 8.57
N ARG A 146 -12.97 9.13 9.61
CA ARG A 146 -12.08 8.01 9.92
C ARG A 146 -12.89 6.73 9.82
N ALA A 147 -12.23 5.65 9.40
CA ALA A 147 -12.81 4.32 9.37
C ALA A 147 -13.30 3.96 10.77
N VAL A 148 -14.53 3.47 10.84
CA VAL A 148 -15.08 2.87 12.05
C VAL A 148 -14.77 1.38 11.97
N SER A 149 -13.99 0.91 12.94
CA SER A 149 -13.57 -0.50 13.09
C SER A 149 -14.74 -1.43 13.40
#